data_AF-A0A221W905-F1
#
_entry.id   AF-A0A221W905-F1
#
_cell.length_a   1.000
_cell.length_b   1.000
_cell.length_c   1.000
_cell.angle_alpha   90.00
_cell.angle_beta   90.00
_cell.angle_gamma   90.00
#
_symmetry.space_group_name_H-M   'P 1'
#
loop_
_entity.id
_entity.type
_entity.pdbx_description
1 polymer ?
#
loop_
_entity_poly.entity_id
_entity_poly.type
_entity_poly.pdbx_seq_one_letter_code
_entity_poly.pdbx_strand_id
1 'polypeptide(L)'
;MSETSTTRPIDDPVPTAADTVRTVALLIAMLGQIVAGAVGGIGLWGERIGAVANSYPTALLPGGGAFTIWSLIYVATLALAVRAALPGQRGRRVHRRSGWWLVAAGVLNAGWVLVFGQRWIVFAEVVILALLGCLILAWIRIAETQARGWGDRLLLYLPVTLYTGWVTMATVVGAATTASALGLRLSEGLTASVAVAAVLVTVAVVVLVVINSVAIVGFVTSVIWALAWIALGTSIGLVAVAALLGIVVTLSAAVVRCRDRDAAGGRTRLGWG
;
A
#
# COMPACT_ATOMS: atom_id res chain seq x y z
N MET A 1 19.74 30.10 -37.39
CA MET A 1 20.04 29.91 -35.96
C MET A 1 18.73 29.56 -35.27
N SER A 2 18.52 28.29 -34.93
CA SER A 2 17.31 27.84 -34.25
C SER A 2 17.70 27.52 -32.81
N GLU A 3 17.27 28.35 -31.87
CA GLU A 3 17.49 28.13 -30.44
C GLU A 3 16.70 26.91 -29.99
N THR A 4 17.40 25.82 -29.71
CA THR A 4 16.88 24.71 -28.92
C THR A 4 16.72 25.21 -27.49
N SER A 5 15.50 25.57 -27.11
CA SER A 5 15.11 25.82 -25.73
C SER A 5 15.20 24.51 -24.94
N THR A 6 16.38 24.22 -24.40
CA THR A 6 16.57 23.22 -23.35
C THR A 6 15.88 23.71 -22.10
N THR A 7 14.68 23.20 -21.84
CA THR A 7 14.03 23.31 -20.54
C THR A 7 14.95 22.67 -19.50
N ARG A 8 15.65 23.50 -18.70
CA ARG A 8 16.41 23.01 -17.55
C ARG A 8 15.45 22.20 -16.67
N PRO A 9 15.85 21.00 -16.20
CA PRO A 9 15.16 20.41 -15.06
C PRO A 9 15.13 21.47 -13.95
N ILE A 10 13.98 21.69 -13.32
CA ILE A 10 13.90 22.58 -12.15
C ILE A 10 14.97 22.10 -11.17
N ASP A 11 16.01 22.93 -10.97
CA ASP A 11 17.16 22.58 -10.13
C ASP A 11 16.63 22.24 -8.73
N ASP A 12 17.05 21.10 -8.17
CA ASP A 12 16.65 20.76 -6.81
C ASP A 12 17.23 21.81 -5.86
N PRO A 13 16.44 22.29 -4.90
CA PRO A 13 16.93 23.24 -3.91
C PRO A 13 18.06 22.63 -3.09
N VAL A 14 19.02 23.48 -2.68
CA VAL A 14 20.13 23.10 -1.80
C VAL A 14 19.58 22.39 -0.55
N PRO A 15 20.18 21.27 -0.11
CA PRO A 15 19.75 20.57 1.10
C PRO A 15 19.79 21.48 2.34
N THR A 16 18.76 21.37 3.18
CA THR A 16 18.60 22.15 4.40
C THR A 16 18.69 21.27 5.65
N ALA A 17 18.83 21.87 6.84
CA ALA A 17 18.72 21.14 8.11
C ALA A 17 17.36 20.43 8.24
N ALA A 18 16.27 21.07 7.78
CA ALA A 18 14.93 20.47 7.78
C ALA A 18 14.84 19.21 6.90
N ASP A 19 15.59 19.14 5.78
CA ASP A 19 15.66 17.92 4.97
C ASP A 19 16.35 16.78 5.71
N THR A 20 17.37 17.10 6.50
CA THR A 20 18.07 16.12 7.33
C THR A 20 17.14 15.58 8.41
N VAL A 21 16.41 16.45 9.11
CA VAL A 21 15.43 16.05 10.12
C VAL A 21 14.36 15.14 9.53
N ARG A 22 13.75 15.53 8.40
CA ARG A 22 12.72 14.71 7.71
C ARG A 22 13.27 13.32 7.35
N THR A 23 14.49 13.28 6.83
CA THR A 23 15.14 12.05 6.41
C THR A 23 15.42 11.13 7.60
N VAL A 24 15.95 11.68 8.69
CA VAL A 24 16.20 10.92 9.93
C VAL A 24 14.90 10.42 10.51
N ALA A 25 13.85 11.25 10.56
CA ALA A 25 12.52 10.84 10.98
C ALA A 25 11.97 9.71 10.10
N LEU A 26 12.18 9.76 8.78
CA LEU A 26 11.76 8.72 7.86
C LEU A 26 12.48 7.39 8.13
N LEU A 27 13.80 7.43 8.32
CA LEU A 27 14.58 6.24 8.69
C LEU A 27 14.09 5.64 10.01
N ILE A 28 13.91 6.46 11.04
CA ILE A 28 13.40 6.01 12.34
C ILE A 28 12.00 5.40 12.19
N ALA A 29 11.10 6.02 11.42
CA ALA A 29 9.75 5.49 11.21
C ALA A 29 9.74 4.17 10.42
N MET A 30 10.61 4.02 9.40
CA MET A 30 10.73 2.76 8.66
C MET A 30 11.40 1.66 9.48
N LEU A 31 12.37 1.98 10.33
CA LEU A 31 12.94 1.01 11.28
C LEU A 31 11.93 0.65 12.37
N GLY A 32 11.20 1.65 12.90
CA GLY A 32 10.20 1.47 13.95
C GLY A 32 9.07 0.54 13.52
N GLN A 33 8.54 0.68 12.29
CA GLN A 33 7.52 -0.25 11.80
C GLN A 33 8.06 -1.68 11.61
N ILE A 34 9.34 -1.85 11.25
CA ILE A 34 9.96 -3.18 11.11
C ILE A 34 10.07 -3.84 12.47
N VAL A 35 10.57 -3.09 13.45
CA VAL A 35 10.68 -3.58 14.84
C VAL A 35 9.29 -3.92 15.37
N ALA A 36 8.30 -3.04 15.19
CA ALA A 36 6.93 -3.30 15.61
C ALA A 36 6.35 -4.55 14.93
N GLY A 37 6.53 -4.68 13.60
CA GLY A 37 6.12 -5.86 12.85
C GLY A 37 6.75 -7.15 13.34
N ALA A 38 8.05 -7.14 13.66
CA ALA A 38 8.74 -8.28 14.25
C ALA A 38 8.17 -8.63 15.63
N VAL A 39 8.03 -7.63 16.51
CA VAL A 39 7.47 -7.75 17.87
C VAL A 39 6.05 -8.32 17.84
N GLY A 40 5.17 -7.79 16.99
CA GLY A 40 3.80 -8.26 16.82
C GLY A 40 3.71 -9.61 16.10
N GLY A 41 4.65 -9.92 15.22
CA GLY A 41 4.73 -11.22 14.55
C GLY A 41 5.02 -12.37 15.51
N ILE A 42 5.94 -12.16 16.45
CA ILE A 42 6.28 -13.16 17.49
C ILE A 42 5.37 -13.10 18.72
N GLY A 43 4.56 -12.04 18.88
CA GLY A 43 3.68 -11.87 20.04
C GLY A 43 4.45 -11.47 21.30
N LEU A 44 5.53 -10.69 21.15
CA LEU A 44 6.29 -10.17 22.29
C LEU A 44 5.54 -9.02 23.00
N TRP A 45 4.67 -8.32 22.26
CA TRP A 45 3.79 -7.28 22.80
C TRP A 45 2.35 -7.54 22.35
N GLY A 46 1.55 -8.15 23.22
CA GLY A 46 0.22 -8.64 22.87
C GLY A 46 0.25 -9.98 22.14
N GLU A 47 -0.88 -10.38 21.58
CA GLU A 47 -0.98 -11.64 20.83
C GLU A 47 -0.37 -11.52 19.43
N ARG A 48 0.07 -12.66 18.87
CA ARG A 48 0.58 -12.71 17.49
C ARG A 48 -0.48 -12.20 16.53
N ILE A 49 -0.13 -11.28 15.62
CA ILE A 49 -1.08 -10.68 14.66
C ILE A 49 -1.88 -11.73 13.89
N GLY A 50 -1.20 -12.80 13.41
CA GLY A 50 -1.87 -13.89 12.72
C GLY A 50 -2.84 -14.67 13.61
N ALA A 51 -2.54 -14.84 14.90
CA ALA A 51 -3.45 -15.49 15.85
C ALA A 51 -4.68 -14.63 16.12
N VAL A 52 -4.50 -13.31 16.32
CA VAL A 52 -5.61 -12.37 16.49
C VAL A 52 -6.50 -12.38 15.26
N ALA A 53 -5.94 -12.27 14.06
CA ALA A 53 -6.70 -12.29 12.81
C ALA A 53 -7.52 -13.58 12.65
N ASN A 54 -6.90 -14.75 12.92
CA ASN A 54 -7.58 -16.04 12.86
C ASN A 54 -8.67 -16.23 13.94
N SER A 55 -8.63 -15.45 15.02
CA SER A 55 -9.69 -15.47 16.05
C SER A 55 -11.00 -14.80 15.60
N TYR A 56 -10.97 -14.07 14.48
CA TYR A 56 -12.14 -13.46 13.85
C TYR A 56 -12.33 -14.06 12.45
N PRO A 57 -12.87 -15.29 12.34
CA PRO A 57 -13.09 -15.90 11.04
C PRO A 57 -14.12 -15.09 10.26
N THR A 58 -13.74 -14.60 9.08
CA THR A 58 -14.63 -13.88 8.16
C THR A 58 -14.54 -14.50 6.77
N ALA A 59 -15.55 -14.27 5.95
CA ALA A 59 -15.55 -14.70 4.55
C ALA A 59 -14.42 -14.08 3.72
N LEU A 60 -13.81 -12.99 4.20
CA LEU A 60 -12.71 -12.28 3.55
C LEU A 60 -11.35 -12.55 4.20
N LEU A 61 -11.27 -13.38 5.24
CA LEU A 61 -10.01 -13.71 5.90
C LEU A 61 -9.08 -14.40 4.90
N PRO A 62 -7.93 -13.80 4.55
CA PRO A 62 -7.01 -14.42 3.62
C PRO A 62 -6.26 -15.59 4.27
N GLY A 63 -5.77 -16.52 3.46
CA GLY A 63 -4.92 -17.60 3.96
C GLY A 63 -3.66 -17.07 4.67
N GLY A 64 -3.15 -17.81 5.65
CA GLY A 64 -2.12 -17.31 6.58
C GLY A 64 -0.82 -16.81 5.94
N GLY A 65 -0.46 -17.29 4.75
CA GLY A 65 0.71 -16.80 4.02
C GLY A 65 0.55 -15.40 3.42
N ALA A 66 -0.65 -14.80 3.44
CA ALA A 66 -0.88 -13.46 2.92
C ALA A 66 0.03 -12.41 3.59
N PHE A 67 0.27 -12.57 4.89
CA PHE A 67 1.04 -11.62 5.69
C PHE A 67 2.54 -11.60 5.36
N THR A 68 3.08 -12.54 4.57
CA THR A 68 4.50 -12.52 4.18
C THR A 68 4.85 -11.34 3.26
N ILE A 69 3.84 -10.70 2.64
CA ILE A 69 4.04 -9.45 1.88
C ILE A 69 4.61 -8.32 2.75
N TRP A 70 4.37 -8.33 4.06
CA TRP A 70 4.93 -7.32 4.96
C TRP A 70 6.46 -7.34 4.95
N SER A 71 7.10 -8.50 4.85
CA SER A 71 8.56 -8.59 4.72
C SER A 71 9.06 -7.84 3.47
N LEU A 72 8.35 -7.98 2.35
CA LEU A 72 8.67 -7.25 1.12
C LEU A 72 8.44 -5.74 1.27
N ILE A 73 7.31 -5.34 1.86
CA ILE A 73 7.00 -3.92 2.11
C ILE A 73 8.06 -3.28 3.02
N TYR A 74 8.43 -3.95 4.11
CA TYR A 74 9.44 -3.49 5.06
C TYR A 74 10.81 -3.30 4.42
N VAL A 75 11.27 -4.25 3.61
CA VAL A 75 12.53 -4.10 2.88
C VAL A 75 12.44 -2.95 1.87
N ALA A 76 11.34 -2.86 1.12
CA ALA A 76 11.16 -1.83 0.08
C ALA A 76 11.10 -0.42 0.68
N THR A 77 10.39 -0.23 1.78
CA THR A 77 10.24 1.09 2.44
C THR A 77 11.51 1.51 3.17
N LEU A 78 12.25 0.56 3.75
CA LEU A 78 13.57 0.84 4.32
C LEU A 78 14.57 1.24 3.21
N ALA A 79 14.59 0.54 2.09
CA ALA A 79 15.42 0.89 0.94
C ALA A 79 15.10 2.29 0.40
N LEU A 80 13.80 2.65 0.35
CA LEU A 80 13.35 4.01 0.04
C LEU A 80 13.91 5.03 1.03
N ALA A 81 13.81 4.77 2.33
CA ALA A 81 14.29 5.70 3.36
C ALA A 81 15.81 5.88 3.31
N VAL A 82 16.56 4.80 3.10
CA VAL A 82 18.02 4.85 2.90
C VAL A 82 18.38 5.66 1.66
N ARG A 83 17.68 5.45 0.54
CA ARG A 83 17.88 6.25 -0.68
C ARG A 83 17.58 7.73 -0.42
N ALA A 84 16.46 8.05 0.22
CA ALA A 84 16.11 9.43 0.57
C ALA A 84 17.17 10.08 1.46
N ALA A 85 17.93 9.28 2.21
CA ALA A 85 19.02 9.72 3.06
C ALA A 85 20.37 9.91 2.39
N LEU A 86 20.52 9.63 1.10
CA LEU A 86 21.77 9.92 0.39
C LEU A 86 21.94 11.43 0.17
N PRO A 87 23.18 11.98 0.23
CA PRO A 87 23.42 13.42 0.11
C PRO A 87 22.80 14.06 -1.15
N GLY A 88 22.85 13.36 -2.29
CA GLY A 88 22.24 13.80 -3.56
C GLY A 88 20.71 13.61 -3.65
N GLN A 89 20.06 13.08 -2.62
CA GLN A 89 18.61 12.82 -2.58
C GLN A 89 17.89 13.66 -1.52
N ARG A 90 18.52 13.94 -0.38
CA ARG A 90 17.88 14.62 0.78
C ARG A 90 17.13 15.89 0.42
N GLY A 91 17.68 16.75 -0.45
CA GLY A 91 17.08 18.02 -0.84
C GLY A 91 15.98 17.93 -1.89
N ARG A 92 15.75 16.76 -2.51
CA ARG A 92 14.84 16.64 -3.66
C ARG A 92 13.41 17.02 -3.31
N ARG A 93 12.78 17.77 -4.21
CA ARG A 93 11.39 18.28 -4.04
C ARG A 93 10.38 17.17 -3.75
N VAL A 94 10.56 16.00 -4.38
CA VAL A 94 9.66 14.85 -4.17
C VAL A 94 9.65 14.39 -2.72
N HIS A 95 10.81 14.27 -2.08
CA HIS A 95 10.91 13.87 -0.68
C HIS A 95 10.41 14.96 0.27
N ARG A 96 10.57 16.24 -0.07
CA ARG A 96 9.98 17.36 0.68
C ARG A 96 8.44 17.28 0.71
N ARG A 97 7.82 16.89 -0.41
CA ARG A 97 6.37 16.82 -0.54
C ARG A 97 5.74 15.57 0.06
N SER A 98 6.40 14.42 -0.04
CA SER A 98 5.84 13.13 0.40
C SER A 98 6.42 12.61 1.73
N GLY A 99 7.61 13.03 2.13
CA GLY A 99 8.36 12.37 3.20
C GLY A 99 7.68 12.39 4.56
N TRP A 100 7.01 13.49 4.94
CA TRP A 100 6.28 13.56 6.21
C TRP A 100 5.04 12.67 6.25
N TRP A 101 4.37 12.49 5.10
CA TRP A 101 3.29 11.51 4.97
C TRP A 101 3.80 10.08 5.13
N LEU A 102 5.00 9.78 4.60
CA LEU A 102 5.64 8.47 4.77
C LEU A 102 6.12 8.24 6.21
N VAL A 103 6.63 9.28 6.89
CA VAL A 103 6.93 9.22 8.34
C VAL A 103 5.67 8.87 9.12
N ALA A 104 4.58 9.60 8.90
CA ALA A 104 3.30 9.34 9.55
C ALA A 104 2.79 7.92 9.27
N ALA A 105 2.87 7.46 8.02
CA ALA A 105 2.50 6.09 7.65
C ALA A 105 3.32 5.03 8.38
N GLY A 106 4.64 5.24 8.57
CA GLY A 106 5.48 4.32 9.34
C GLY A 106 5.13 4.29 10.83
N VAL A 107 4.87 5.45 11.43
CA VAL A 107 4.43 5.55 12.83
C VAL A 107 3.06 4.89 13.03
N LEU A 108 2.11 5.18 12.13
CA LEU A 108 0.78 4.57 12.18
C LEU A 108 0.84 3.05 11.95
N ASN A 109 1.79 2.55 11.15
CA ASN A 109 1.97 1.10 10.99
C ASN A 109 2.40 0.44 12.28
N ALA A 110 3.42 0.99 12.93
CA ALA A 110 3.87 0.51 14.23
C ALA A 110 2.74 0.56 15.25
N GLY A 111 2.00 1.69 15.29
CA GLY A 111 0.83 1.85 16.14
C GLY A 111 -0.25 0.79 15.87
N TRP A 112 -0.56 0.52 14.60
CA TRP A 112 -1.53 -0.50 14.20
C TRP A 112 -1.17 -1.88 14.73
N VAL A 113 0.09 -2.29 14.58
CA VAL A 113 0.56 -3.60 15.06
C VAL A 113 0.36 -3.71 16.58
N LEU A 114 0.71 -2.66 17.32
CA LEU A 114 0.57 -2.65 18.78
C LEU A 114 -0.90 -2.75 19.22
N VAL A 115 -1.80 -1.97 18.62
CA VAL A 115 -3.22 -1.95 19.04
C VAL A 115 -4.00 -3.17 18.55
N PHE A 116 -3.67 -3.68 17.35
CA PHE A 116 -4.30 -4.90 16.83
C PHE A 116 -3.88 -6.12 17.66
N GLY A 117 -2.61 -6.24 18.05
CA GLY A 117 -2.12 -7.31 18.93
C GLY A 117 -2.79 -7.30 20.32
N GLN A 118 -3.29 -6.15 20.78
CA GLN A 118 -4.07 -6.00 22.01
C GLN A 118 -5.58 -6.20 21.81
N ARG A 119 -6.01 -6.61 20.60
CA ARG A 119 -7.41 -6.82 20.21
C ARG A 119 -8.28 -5.56 20.31
N TRP A 120 -7.68 -4.37 20.21
CA TRP A 120 -8.43 -3.12 20.09
C TRP A 120 -8.90 -2.94 18.65
N ILE A 121 -9.72 -3.87 18.16
CA ILE A 121 -10.00 -4.06 16.73
C ILE A 121 -10.61 -2.82 16.08
N VAL A 122 -11.60 -2.19 16.72
CA VAL A 122 -12.23 -0.95 16.21
C VAL A 122 -11.20 0.17 16.10
N PHE A 123 -10.31 0.30 17.09
CA PHE A 123 -9.27 1.33 17.06
C PHE A 123 -8.20 1.01 16.00
N ALA A 124 -7.84 -0.26 15.85
CA ALA A 124 -6.95 -0.73 14.79
C ALA A 124 -7.52 -0.38 13.41
N GLU A 125 -8.83 -0.53 13.20
CA GLU A 125 -9.49 -0.14 11.96
C GLU A 125 -9.35 1.36 11.66
N VAL A 126 -9.57 2.22 12.67
CA VAL A 126 -9.35 3.67 12.53
C VAL A 126 -7.89 4.00 12.19
N VAL A 127 -6.94 3.33 12.85
CA VAL A 127 -5.50 3.54 12.61
C VAL A 127 -5.10 3.12 11.19
N ILE A 128 -5.60 1.99 10.68
CA ILE A 128 -5.25 1.55 9.32
C ILE A 128 -5.90 2.43 8.24
N LEU A 129 -7.07 3.01 8.50
CA LEU A 129 -7.68 4.01 7.63
C LEU A 129 -6.86 5.31 7.60
N ALA A 130 -6.38 5.78 8.75
CA ALA A 130 -5.48 6.93 8.83
C ALA A 130 -4.15 6.67 8.11
N LEU A 131 -3.62 5.46 8.26
CA LEU A 131 -2.42 4.99 7.56
C LEU A 131 -2.62 4.99 6.04
N LEU A 132 -3.75 4.45 5.57
CA LEU A 132 -4.11 4.46 4.16
C LEU A 132 -4.21 5.90 3.63
N GLY A 133 -4.84 6.80 4.38
CA GLY A 133 -4.90 8.22 4.03
C GLY A 133 -3.51 8.85 3.85
N CYS A 134 -2.57 8.56 4.75
CA CYS A 134 -1.18 9.02 4.64
C CYS A 134 -0.49 8.46 3.38
N LEU A 135 -0.69 7.18 3.07
CA LEU A 135 -0.12 6.54 1.88
C LEU A 135 -0.71 7.08 0.58
N ILE A 136 -2.02 7.32 0.53
CA ILE A 136 -2.68 7.95 -0.61
C ILE A 136 -2.13 9.36 -0.84
N LEU A 137 -2.02 10.17 0.22
CA LEU A 137 -1.45 11.51 0.11
C LEU A 137 0.01 11.46 -0.33
N ALA A 138 0.82 10.56 0.23
CA ALA A 138 2.18 10.36 -0.23
C ALA A 138 2.25 9.99 -1.72
N TRP A 139 1.38 9.09 -2.20
CA TRP A 139 1.31 8.68 -3.60
C TRP A 139 0.92 9.84 -4.52
N ILE A 140 -0.11 10.62 -4.15
CA ILE A 140 -0.50 11.81 -4.91
C ILE A 140 0.68 12.79 -5.00
N ARG A 141 1.39 13.04 -3.90
CA ARG A 141 2.53 13.98 -3.87
C ARG A 141 3.72 13.51 -4.67
N ILE A 142 4.00 12.20 -4.74
CA ILE A 142 5.07 11.70 -5.63
C ILE A 142 4.63 11.76 -7.10
N ALA A 143 3.36 11.49 -7.41
CA ALA A 143 2.80 11.51 -8.75
C ALA A 143 2.84 12.90 -9.43
N GLU A 144 2.88 13.98 -8.63
CA GLU A 144 3.11 15.35 -9.11
C GLU A 144 4.53 15.59 -9.66
N THR A 145 5.46 14.66 -9.48
CA THR A 145 6.86 14.78 -9.92
C THR A 145 7.19 13.68 -10.93
N GLN A 146 7.94 13.98 -11.98
CA GLN A 146 8.32 12.93 -12.93
C GLN A 146 9.48 12.07 -12.37
N ALA A 147 9.39 10.75 -12.54
CA ALA A 147 10.49 9.85 -12.22
C ALA A 147 11.72 10.18 -13.08
N ARG A 148 12.89 10.35 -12.45
CA ARG A 148 14.15 10.66 -13.16
C ARG A 148 14.85 9.43 -13.76
N GLY A 149 14.30 8.24 -13.55
CA GLY A 149 14.85 6.98 -14.07
C GLY A 149 14.45 5.78 -13.22
N TRP A 150 15.06 4.63 -13.51
CA TRP A 150 14.77 3.35 -12.85
C TRP A 150 14.92 3.38 -11.34
N GLY A 151 15.88 4.15 -10.83
CA GLY A 151 16.05 4.31 -9.40
C GLY A 151 14.80 4.89 -8.71
N ASP A 152 14.14 5.89 -9.29
CA ASP A 152 12.91 6.45 -8.69
C ASP A 152 11.76 5.46 -8.80
N ARG A 153 11.67 4.75 -9.93
CA ARG A 153 10.65 3.73 -10.15
C ARG A 153 10.71 2.62 -9.10
N LEU A 154 11.91 2.10 -8.85
CA LEU A 154 12.13 0.95 -7.97
C LEU A 154 12.18 1.32 -6.49
N LEU A 155 12.75 2.48 -6.14
CA LEU A 155 13.06 2.83 -4.74
C LEU A 155 12.25 4.02 -4.22
N LEU A 156 11.33 4.58 -5.01
CA LEU A 156 10.40 5.61 -4.56
C LEU A 156 8.96 5.23 -4.89
N TYR A 157 8.66 4.95 -6.16
CA TYR A 157 7.31 4.66 -6.60
C TYR A 157 6.85 3.27 -6.18
N LEU A 158 7.60 2.22 -6.54
CA LEU A 158 7.23 0.85 -6.22
C LEU A 158 6.98 0.62 -4.72
N PRO A 159 7.83 1.07 -3.77
CA PRO A 159 7.59 0.85 -2.36
C PRO A 159 6.32 1.55 -1.87
N VAL A 160 6.09 2.79 -2.32
CA VAL A 160 4.91 3.56 -1.90
C VAL A 160 3.63 2.93 -2.46
N THR A 161 3.58 2.60 -3.76
CA THR A 161 2.36 2.08 -4.36
C THR A 161 2.09 0.63 -3.96
N LEU A 162 3.12 -0.19 -3.79
CA LEU A 162 3.01 -1.54 -3.21
C LEU A 162 2.38 -1.48 -1.82
N TYR A 163 2.89 -0.60 -0.98
CA TYR A 163 2.40 -0.43 0.38
C TYR A 163 0.94 0.08 0.38
N THR A 164 0.62 1.09 -0.43
CA THR A 164 -0.75 1.60 -0.55
C THR A 164 -1.73 0.50 -0.95
N GLY A 165 -1.40 -0.30 -1.98
CA GLY A 165 -2.30 -1.35 -2.47
C GLY A 165 -2.55 -2.46 -1.46
N TRP A 166 -1.52 -2.85 -0.70
CA TRP A 166 -1.70 -3.83 0.38
C TRP A 166 -2.61 -3.29 1.48
N VAL A 167 -2.39 -2.04 1.90
CA VAL A 167 -3.18 -1.42 2.95
C VAL A 167 -4.63 -1.22 2.51
N THR A 168 -4.90 -0.88 1.24
CA THR A 168 -6.27 -0.83 0.69
C THR A 168 -7.01 -2.15 0.87
N MET A 169 -6.34 -3.28 0.66
CA MET A 169 -6.96 -4.60 0.87
C MET A 169 -7.09 -4.92 2.36
N ALA A 170 -6.09 -4.57 3.15
CA ALA A 170 -6.10 -4.77 4.59
C ALA A 170 -7.22 -3.98 5.29
N THR A 171 -7.60 -2.78 4.81
CA THR A 171 -8.75 -2.05 5.36
C THR A 171 -10.07 -2.76 5.08
N VAL A 172 -10.23 -3.41 3.93
CA VAL A 172 -11.47 -4.14 3.61
C VAL A 172 -11.60 -5.40 4.48
N VAL A 173 -10.51 -6.15 4.64
CA VAL A 173 -10.44 -7.31 5.54
C VAL A 173 -10.59 -6.89 7.01
N GLY A 174 -9.98 -5.76 7.38
CA GLY A 174 -10.08 -5.13 8.69
C GLY A 174 -11.50 -4.72 9.03
N ALA A 175 -12.25 -4.15 8.09
CA ALA A 175 -13.66 -3.82 8.27
C ALA A 175 -14.51 -5.08 8.54
N ALA A 176 -14.28 -6.18 7.80
CA ALA A 176 -14.96 -7.45 8.07
C ALA A 176 -14.59 -8.02 9.46
N THR A 177 -13.31 -7.93 9.83
CA THR A 177 -12.80 -8.33 11.15
C THR A 177 -13.45 -7.52 12.26
N THR A 178 -13.58 -6.20 12.06
CA THR A 178 -14.23 -5.26 12.98
C THR A 178 -15.71 -5.56 13.14
N ALA A 179 -16.41 -5.83 12.03
CA ALA A 179 -17.81 -6.25 12.09
C ALA A 179 -17.99 -7.54 12.92
N SER A 180 -17.12 -8.52 12.71
CA SER A 180 -17.12 -9.75 13.52
C SER A 180 -16.80 -9.47 15.00
N ALA A 181 -15.85 -8.57 15.29
CA ALA A 181 -15.47 -8.20 16.65
C ALA A 181 -16.58 -7.47 17.42
N LEU A 182 -17.42 -6.71 16.70
CA LEU A 182 -18.63 -6.07 17.24
C LEU A 182 -19.80 -7.05 17.43
N GLY A 183 -19.62 -8.33 17.11
CA GLY A 183 -20.64 -9.36 17.28
C GLY A 183 -21.73 -9.36 16.20
N LEU A 184 -21.52 -8.72 15.05
CA LEU A 184 -22.46 -8.79 13.93
C LEU A 184 -22.52 -10.23 13.41
N ARG A 185 -23.68 -10.88 13.59
CA ARG A 185 -23.98 -12.21 13.08
C ARG A 185 -25.01 -12.08 11.96
N LEU A 186 -24.60 -12.38 10.74
CA LEU A 186 -25.47 -12.44 9.58
C LEU A 186 -25.81 -13.91 9.29
N SER A 187 -26.93 -14.16 8.62
CA SER A 187 -27.20 -15.50 8.07
C SER A 187 -26.10 -15.87 7.05
N GLU A 188 -25.90 -17.17 6.81
CA GLU A 188 -24.85 -17.64 5.89
C GLU A 188 -25.00 -17.04 4.49
N GLY A 189 -26.22 -17.05 3.93
CA GLY A 189 -26.49 -16.48 2.61
C GLY A 189 -26.21 -14.97 2.54
N LEU A 190 -26.57 -14.23 3.59
CA LEU A 190 -26.31 -12.79 3.65
C LEU A 190 -24.81 -12.50 3.83
N THR A 191 -24.10 -13.29 4.63
CA THR A 191 -22.64 -13.21 4.80
C THR A 191 -21.93 -13.39 3.47
N ALA A 192 -22.31 -14.41 2.69
CA ALA A 192 -21.77 -14.65 1.36
C ALA A 192 -22.04 -13.46 0.42
N SER A 193 -23.27 -12.95 0.42
CA SER A 193 -23.69 -11.84 -0.45
C SER A 193 -22.94 -10.54 -0.14
N VAL A 194 -22.81 -10.20 1.15
CA VAL A 194 -22.07 -9.02 1.60
C VAL A 194 -20.58 -9.16 1.30
N ALA A 195 -20.00 -10.34 1.51
CA ALA A 195 -18.58 -10.58 1.20
C ALA A 195 -18.28 -10.46 -0.30
N VAL A 196 -19.14 -11.05 -1.16
CA VAL A 196 -19.02 -10.90 -2.62
C VAL A 196 -19.16 -9.43 -3.02
N ALA A 197 -20.17 -8.72 -2.50
CA ALA A 197 -20.36 -7.30 -2.76
C ALA A 197 -19.15 -6.47 -2.33
N ALA A 198 -18.57 -6.74 -1.16
CA ALA A 198 -17.37 -6.07 -0.67
C ALA A 198 -16.18 -6.28 -1.61
N VAL A 199 -15.94 -7.50 -2.10
CA VAL A 199 -14.90 -7.80 -3.09
C VAL A 199 -15.15 -7.04 -4.40
N LEU A 200 -16.37 -7.08 -4.93
CA LEU A 200 -16.70 -6.42 -6.20
C LEU A 200 -16.55 -4.89 -6.12
N VAL A 201 -17.03 -4.27 -5.03
CA VAL A 201 -16.86 -2.83 -4.79
C VAL A 201 -15.37 -2.49 -4.66
N THR A 202 -14.60 -3.31 -3.94
CA THR A 202 -13.14 -3.12 -3.81
C THR A 202 -12.46 -3.18 -5.18
N VAL A 203 -12.78 -4.18 -6.00
CA VAL A 203 -12.24 -4.33 -7.36
C VAL A 203 -12.64 -3.14 -8.23
N ALA A 204 -13.87 -2.65 -8.15
CA ALA A 204 -14.31 -1.47 -8.89
C ALA A 204 -13.48 -0.23 -8.50
N VAL A 205 -13.27 0.01 -7.20
CA VAL A 205 -12.41 1.11 -6.71
C VAL A 205 -10.96 0.92 -7.17
N VAL A 206 -10.41 -0.29 -7.08
CA VAL A 206 -9.06 -0.63 -7.58
C VAL A 206 -8.93 -0.30 -9.06
N VAL A 207 -9.90 -0.67 -9.90
CA VAL A 207 -9.90 -0.35 -11.33
C VAL A 207 -9.91 1.16 -11.54
N LEU A 208 -10.75 1.89 -10.82
CA LEU A 208 -10.78 3.36 -10.89
C LEU A 208 -9.43 3.98 -10.51
N VAL A 209 -8.76 3.45 -9.47
CA VAL A 209 -7.42 3.89 -9.09
C VAL A 209 -6.41 3.56 -10.19
N VAL A 210 -6.45 2.35 -10.74
CA VAL A 210 -5.54 1.89 -11.80
C VAL A 210 -5.62 2.75 -13.05
N ILE A 211 -6.84 3.10 -13.50
CA ILE A 211 -7.00 3.89 -14.72
C ILE A 211 -6.60 5.35 -14.53
N ASN A 212 -6.81 5.92 -13.35
CA ASN A 212 -6.59 7.34 -13.05
C ASN A 212 -5.20 7.67 -12.45
N SER A 213 -4.43 6.67 -12.02
CA SER A 213 -3.15 6.89 -11.33
C SER A 213 -1.91 6.67 -12.20
N VAL A 214 -0.75 7.04 -11.66
CA VAL A 214 0.59 6.75 -12.23
C VAL A 214 1.32 5.75 -11.34
N ALA A 215 2.32 5.07 -11.89
CA ALA A 215 3.17 4.14 -11.15
C ALA A 215 2.42 2.98 -10.44
N ILE A 216 1.38 2.48 -11.11
CA ILE A 216 0.41 1.51 -10.58
C ILE A 216 0.97 0.10 -10.33
N VAL A 217 2.18 -0.25 -10.80
CA VAL A 217 2.68 -1.63 -10.75
C VAL A 217 2.71 -2.18 -9.33
N GLY A 218 3.29 -1.46 -8.37
CA GLY A 218 3.32 -1.89 -6.98
C GLY A 218 1.92 -2.11 -6.41
N PHE A 219 1.02 -1.14 -6.64
CA PHE A 219 -0.37 -1.21 -6.19
C PHE A 219 -1.10 -2.43 -6.74
N VAL A 220 -1.01 -2.68 -8.05
CA VAL A 220 -1.64 -3.82 -8.70
C VAL A 220 -1.07 -5.14 -8.18
N THR A 221 0.25 -5.24 -8.00
CA THR A 221 0.90 -6.44 -7.47
C THR A 221 0.41 -6.79 -6.07
N SER A 222 0.32 -5.82 -5.14
CA SER A 222 -0.16 -6.10 -3.78
C SER A 222 -1.66 -6.39 -3.72
N VAL A 223 -2.47 -5.75 -4.57
CA VAL A 223 -3.91 -6.06 -4.67
C VAL A 223 -4.13 -7.48 -5.19
N ILE A 224 -3.44 -7.88 -6.25
CA ILE A 224 -3.52 -9.25 -6.79
C ILE A 224 -3.07 -10.27 -5.75
N TRP A 225 -1.97 -9.98 -5.04
CA TRP A 225 -1.51 -10.81 -3.94
C TRP A 225 -2.60 -11.01 -2.89
N ALA A 226 -3.24 -9.93 -2.43
CA ALA A 226 -4.30 -10.02 -1.44
C ALA A 226 -5.52 -10.81 -1.95
N LEU A 227 -5.98 -10.53 -3.17
CA LEU A 227 -7.11 -11.25 -3.78
C LEU A 227 -6.83 -12.75 -3.93
N ALA A 228 -5.60 -13.12 -4.31
CA ALA A 228 -5.20 -14.52 -4.42
C ALA A 228 -5.27 -15.22 -3.06
N TRP A 229 -4.78 -14.58 -2.00
CA TRP A 229 -4.86 -15.15 -0.66
C TRP A 229 -6.28 -15.15 -0.06
N ILE A 230 -7.14 -14.20 -0.43
CA ILE A 230 -8.58 -14.26 -0.10
C ILE A 230 -9.22 -15.48 -0.77
N ALA A 231 -8.94 -15.71 -2.06
CA ALA A 231 -9.46 -16.87 -2.78
C ALA A 231 -9.00 -18.20 -2.17
N LEU A 232 -7.77 -18.25 -1.64
CA LEU A 232 -7.23 -19.44 -0.96
C LEU A 232 -7.70 -19.59 0.49
N GLY A 233 -8.10 -18.51 1.15
CA GLY A 233 -8.49 -18.51 2.57
C GLY A 233 -9.97 -18.71 2.82
N THR A 234 -10.82 -18.25 1.89
CA THR A 234 -12.28 -18.29 2.07
C THR A 234 -12.86 -19.68 1.90
N SER A 235 -13.83 -20.04 2.76
CA SER A 235 -14.64 -21.25 2.61
C SER A 235 -15.86 -21.06 1.69
N ILE A 236 -16.12 -19.83 1.25
CA ILE A 236 -17.29 -19.50 0.43
C ILE A 236 -16.87 -19.46 -1.05
N GLY A 237 -17.30 -20.46 -1.82
CA GLY A 237 -16.93 -20.59 -3.24
C GLY A 237 -17.23 -19.35 -4.10
N LEU A 238 -18.34 -18.66 -3.85
CA LEU A 238 -18.68 -17.42 -4.57
C LEU A 238 -17.69 -16.28 -4.30
N VAL A 239 -17.15 -16.18 -3.06
CA VAL A 239 -16.15 -15.19 -2.71
C VAL A 239 -14.82 -15.51 -3.39
N ALA A 240 -14.44 -16.80 -3.45
CA ALA A 240 -13.25 -17.23 -4.18
C ALA A 240 -13.34 -16.90 -5.67
N VAL A 241 -14.48 -17.19 -6.32
CA VAL A 241 -14.73 -16.83 -7.73
C VAL A 241 -14.66 -15.30 -7.92
N ALA A 242 -15.31 -14.52 -7.05
CA ALA A 242 -15.26 -13.05 -7.14
C ALA A 242 -13.83 -12.52 -7.01
N ALA A 243 -13.02 -13.08 -6.11
CA ALA A 243 -11.63 -12.69 -5.94
C ALA A 243 -10.76 -13.05 -7.17
N LEU A 244 -10.94 -14.25 -7.74
CA LEU A 244 -10.24 -14.66 -8.96
C LEU A 244 -10.62 -13.79 -10.17
N LEU A 245 -11.91 -13.49 -10.36
CA LEU A 245 -12.36 -12.53 -11.38
C LEU A 245 -11.79 -11.14 -11.12
N GLY A 246 -11.71 -10.72 -9.86
CA GLY A 246 -11.07 -9.47 -9.45
C GLY A 246 -9.61 -9.37 -9.89
N ILE A 247 -8.85 -10.46 -9.80
CA ILE A 247 -7.46 -10.54 -10.30
C ILE A 247 -7.43 -10.31 -11.82
N VAL A 248 -8.27 -11.04 -12.57
CA VAL A 248 -8.34 -10.93 -14.04
C VAL A 248 -8.72 -9.50 -14.46
N VAL A 249 -9.73 -8.91 -13.83
CA VAL A 249 -10.19 -7.55 -14.10
C VAL A 249 -9.09 -6.52 -13.79
N THR A 250 -8.43 -6.64 -12.63
CA THR A 250 -7.35 -5.73 -12.22
C THR A 250 -6.16 -5.82 -13.18
N LEU A 251 -5.76 -7.03 -13.58
CA LEU A 251 -4.72 -7.25 -14.58
C LEU A 251 -5.09 -6.67 -15.94
N SER A 252 -6.32 -6.92 -16.39
CA SER A 252 -6.82 -6.42 -17.68
C SER A 252 -6.82 -4.90 -17.71
N ALA A 253 -7.32 -4.26 -16.64
CA ALA A 253 -7.28 -2.81 -16.50
C ALA A 253 -5.85 -2.27 -16.54
N ALA A 254 -4.90 -2.91 -15.85
CA ALA A 254 -3.50 -2.52 -15.87
C ALA A 254 -2.85 -2.68 -17.27
N VAL A 255 -3.17 -3.75 -18.00
CA VAL A 255 -2.65 -4.00 -19.34
C VAL A 255 -3.21 -2.99 -20.34
N VAL A 256 -4.54 -2.80 -20.38
CA VAL A 256 -5.19 -1.78 -21.24
C VAL A 256 -4.58 -0.41 -20.96
N ARG A 257 -4.45 -0.07 -19.67
CA ARG A 257 -3.88 1.20 -19.24
C ARG A 257 -2.45 1.43 -19.72
N CYS A 258 -1.62 0.38 -19.74
CA CYS A 258 -0.26 0.48 -20.26
C CYS A 258 -0.26 0.64 -21.78
N ARG A 259 -1.07 -0.14 -22.50
CA ARG A 259 -1.19 -0.09 -23.97
C ARG A 259 -1.65 1.28 -24.48
N ASP A 260 -2.65 1.88 -23.83
CA ASP A 260 -3.17 3.20 -24.24
C ASP A 260 -2.12 4.30 -24.09
N ARG A 261 -1.24 4.20 -23.09
CA ARG A 261 -0.13 5.16 -22.89
C ARG A 261 0.99 4.98 -23.91
N ASP A 262 1.24 3.75 -24.35
CA ASP A 262 2.19 3.46 -25.42
C ASP A 262 1.69 3.98 -26.78
N ALA A 263 0.40 3.78 -27.08
CA ALA A 263 -0.24 4.25 -28.29
C ALA A 263 -0.27 5.80 -28.39
N ALA A 264 -0.39 6.50 -27.26
CA ALA A 264 -0.34 7.96 -27.20
C ALA A 264 1.08 8.56 -27.38
N GLY A 265 2.07 7.79 -27.85
CA GLY A 265 3.44 8.25 -28.11
C GLY A 265 4.31 8.36 -26.85
N GLY A 266 3.85 7.85 -25.71
CA GLY A 266 4.57 7.86 -24.43
C GLY A 266 5.66 6.78 -24.33
N ARG A 267 6.62 6.73 -25.27
CA ARG A 267 7.66 5.67 -25.41
C ARG A 267 8.59 5.43 -24.20
N THR A 268 8.34 6.01 -23.02
CA THR A 268 9.11 5.75 -21.78
C THR A 268 8.28 5.70 -20.49
N ARG A 269 6.93 5.64 -20.55
CA ARG A 269 6.04 5.75 -19.39
C ARG A 269 5.23 4.48 -19.10
N LEU A 270 5.96 3.38 -18.95
CA LEU A 270 5.50 2.15 -18.32
C LEU A 270 4.87 2.48 -16.93
N GLY A 271 3.94 1.65 -16.43
CA GLY A 271 3.22 1.80 -15.15
C GLY A 271 4.06 1.87 -13.86
N TRP A 272 5.30 2.33 -13.97
CA TRP A 272 6.36 2.39 -12.99
C TRP A 272 6.66 3.81 -12.50
N GLY A 273 6.07 4.84 -13.12
CA GLY A 273 6.29 6.25 -12.79
C GLY A 273 7.10 6.99 -13.84
#